data_AF-A0A2V8S6J3-F1
#
_entry.id   AF-A0A2V8S6J3-F1
#
_cell.length_a   1.000
_cell.length_b   1.000
_cell.length_c   1.000
_cell.angle_alpha   90.00
_cell.angle_beta   90.00
_cell.angle_gamma   90.00
#
_symmetry.space_group_name_H-M   'P 1'
#
loop_
_entity.id
_entity.type
_entity.pdbx_description
1 polymer ?
#
loop_
_entity_poly.entity_id
_entity_poly.type
_entity_poly.pdbx_seq_one_letter_code
_entity_poly.pdbx_strand_id
1 'polypeptide(L)'
;MTDVTSLVKRCEAAARLGARALEKAREALLSPEERALLVAANKAGSLRIQDPDQTMIPLVTAGDSPFATPQEPESRARYFQAFESLCDRGYVQYQSEASFALTWDGVARARKVTANKEP
;
A
#
# COMPACT_ATOMS: atom_id res chain seq x y z
N MET A 1 -11.81 -28.53 37.11
CA MET A 1 -10.38 -28.21 37.23
C MET A 1 -9.86 -27.95 35.82
N THR A 2 -9.69 -26.69 35.43
CA THR A 2 -9.20 -26.32 34.10
C THR A 2 -7.72 -26.67 34.05
N ASP A 3 -7.39 -27.72 33.32
CA ASP A 3 -6.02 -28.18 33.15
C ASP A 3 -5.19 -27.11 32.42
N VAL A 4 -4.01 -26.78 32.93
CA VAL A 4 -3.13 -25.72 32.38
C VAL A 4 -2.87 -25.93 30.89
N THR A 5 -2.80 -27.19 30.44
CA THR A 5 -2.63 -27.57 29.04
C THR A 5 -3.81 -27.14 28.16
N SER A 6 -5.03 -27.13 28.70
CA SER A 6 -6.23 -26.66 28.00
C SER A 6 -6.25 -25.14 27.83
N LEU A 7 -5.65 -24.39 28.77
CA LEU A 7 -5.52 -22.95 28.70
C LEU A 7 -4.51 -22.55 27.62
N VAL A 8 -3.34 -23.21 27.60
CA VAL A 8 -2.27 -22.96 26.60
C VAL A 8 -2.80 -23.19 25.17
N LYS A 9 -3.50 -24.30 24.92
CA LYS A 9 -4.09 -24.59 23.59
C LYS A 9 -5.09 -23.52 23.14
N ARG A 10 -5.87 -22.96 24.07
CA ARG A 10 -6.83 -21.87 23.77
C ARG A 10 -6.10 -20.57 23.44
N CYS A 11 -5.03 -20.23 24.16
CA CYS A 11 -4.21 -19.06 23.87
C CYS A 11 -3.51 -19.16 22.50
N GLU A 12 -2.97 -20.33 22.14
CA GLU A 12 -2.36 -20.55 20.82
C GLU A 12 -3.38 -20.44 19.69
N ALA A 13 -4.58 -21.02 19.86
CA ALA A 13 -5.65 -20.90 18.89
C ALA A 13 -6.12 -19.45 18.72
N ALA A 14 -6.26 -18.70 19.82
CA ALA A 14 -6.60 -17.28 19.79
C ALA A 14 -5.51 -16.45 19.09
N ALA A 15 -4.23 -16.71 19.37
CA ALA A 15 -3.12 -16.02 18.71
C ALA A 15 -3.09 -16.29 17.19
N ARG A 16 -3.33 -17.53 16.76
CA ARG A 16 -3.39 -17.88 15.33
C ARG A 16 -4.58 -17.22 14.62
N LEU A 17 -5.74 -17.16 15.27
CA LEU A 17 -6.91 -16.46 14.75
C LEU A 17 -6.66 -14.96 14.65
N GLY A 18 -6.06 -14.36 15.68
CA GLY A 18 -5.67 -12.95 15.70
C GLY A 18 -4.69 -12.61 14.58
N ALA A 19 -3.66 -13.44 14.37
CA ALA A 19 -2.69 -13.25 13.28
C ALA A 19 -3.35 -13.32 11.90
N ARG A 20 -4.22 -14.30 11.65
CA ARG A 20 -4.95 -14.40 10.37
C ARG A 20 -5.93 -13.24 10.16
N ALA A 21 -6.60 -12.79 11.22
CA ALA A 21 -7.48 -11.63 11.15
C ALA A 21 -6.69 -10.35 10.88
N LEU A 22 -5.49 -10.20 11.47
CA LEU A 22 -4.60 -9.07 11.25
C LEU A 22 -4.04 -9.06 9.83
N GLU A 23 -3.63 -10.20 9.29
CA GLU A 23 -3.16 -10.30 7.91
C GLU A 23 -4.28 -9.98 6.91
N LYS A 24 -5.49 -10.53 7.12
CA LYS A 24 -6.67 -10.15 6.32
C LYS A 24 -7.04 -8.67 6.49
N ALA A 25 -6.89 -8.12 7.69
CA ALA A 25 -7.14 -6.72 7.95
C ALA A 25 -6.09 -5.84 7.28
N ARG A 26 -4.81 -6.25 7.24
CA ARG A 26 -3.73 -5.58 6.52
C ARG A 26 -3.93 -5.63 5.03
N GLU A 27 -4.32 -6.77 4.47
CA GLU A 27 -4.78 -6.89 3.07
C GLU A 27 -5.95 -5.92 2.80
N ALA A 28 -6.86 -5.75 3.78
CA ALA A 28 -8.03 -4.89 3.65
C ALA A 28 -7.82 -3.41 4.01
N LEU A 29 -6.76 -3.04 4.73
CA LEU A 29 -6.49 -1.67 5.20
C LEU A 29 -5.32 -1.09 4.43
N LEU A 30 -5.60 0.01 3.74
CA LEU A 30 -4.60 0.82 3.08
C LEU A 30 -4.06 1.85 4.08
N SER A 31 -2.75 1.98 4.15
CA SER A 31 -2.07 3.10 4.79
C SER A 31 -2.47 4.45 4.13
N PRO A 32 -2.25 5.58 4.81
CA PRO A 32 -2.49 6.90 4.22
C PRO A 32 -1.76 7.12 2.89
N GLU A 33 -0.51 6.67 2.79
CA GLU A 33 0.33 6.80 1.60
C GLU A 33 -0.19 5.91 0.45
N GLU A 34 -0.52 4.64 0.71
CA GLU A 34 -1.12 3.76 -0.30
C GLU A 34 -2.45 4.32 -0.82
N ARG A 35 -3.24 4.90 0.09
CA ARG A 35 -4.50 5.57 -0.25
C ARG A 35 -4.25 6.76 -1.17
N ALA A 36 -3.29 7.61 -0.83
CA ALA A 36 -2.93 8.77 -1.62
C ALA A 36 -2.46 8.38 -3.03
N LEU A 37 -1.58 7.37 -3.13
CA LEU A 37 -1.08 6.83 -4.39
C LEU A 37 -2.23 6.30 -5.26
N LEU A 38 -3.12 5.46 -4.72
CA LEU A 38 -4.25 4.90 -5.47
C LEU A 38 -5.20 5.99 -6.00
N VAL A 39 -5.54 6.97 -5.16
CA VAL A 39 -6.45 8.07 -5.56
C VAL A 39 -5.83 8.92 -6.66
N ALA A 40 -4.56 9.25 -6.51
CA ALA A 40 -3.84 10.06 -7.49
C ALA A 40 -3.61 9.30 -8.80
N ALA A 41 -3.21 8.02 -8.75
CA ALA A 41 -3.08 7.16 -9.92
C ALA A 41 -4.40 7.01 -10.68
N ASN A 42 -5.54 6.90 -9.97
CA ASN A 42 -6.85 6.81 -10.60
C ASN A 42 -7.26 8.12 -11.31
N LYS A 43 -6.72 9.27 -10.88
CA LYS A 43 -6.95 10.57 -11.54
C LYS A 43 -5.97 10.81 -12.69
N ALA A 44 -4.69 10.52 -12.47
CA ALA A 44 -3.60 10.77 -13.42
C ALA A 44 -3.46 9.67 -14.49
N GLY A 45 -4.05 8.50 -14.27
CA GLY A 45 -3.98 7.33 -15.14
C GLY A 45 -2.76 6.43 -14.91
N SER A 46 -1.71 6.93 -14.27
CA SER A 46 -0.49 6.15 -13.98
C SER A 46 0.29 6.69 -12.77
N LEU A 47 1.15 5.84 -12.23
CA LEU A 47 2.26 6.19 -11.37
C LEU A 47 3.57 6.11 -12.16
N ARG A 48 4.57 6.89 -11.76
CA ARG A 48 5.93 6.77 -12.28
C ARG A 48 6.94 6.71 -11.15
N ILE A 49 8.03 6.00 -11.39
CA ILE A 49 9.20 5.99 -10.52
C ILE A 49 10.31 6.79 -11.20
N GLN A 50 10.76 7.84 -10.54
CA GLN A 50 11.88 8.67 -10.97
C GLN A 50 13.06 8.45 -10.03
N ASP A 51 14.17 7.98 -10.59
CA ASP A 51 15.42 7.87 -9.86
C ASP A 51 16.48 8.73 -10.57
N PRO A 52 16.51 10.04 -10.28
CA PRO A 52 17.38 10.98 -11.01
C PRO A 52 18.88 10.74 -10.75
N ASP A 53 19.24 10.17 -9.60
CA ASP A 53 20.63 10.08 -9.16
C ASP A 53 21.13 8.64 -8.96
N GLN A 54 20.28 7.60 -9.08
CA GLN A 54 20.58 6.17 -8.86
C GLN A 54 21.17 5.80 -7.48
N THR A 55 21.44 6.78 -6.62
CA THR A 55 22.00 6.61 -5.28
C THR A 55 21.01 6.98 -4.17
N MET A 56 19.77 7.33 -4.52
CA MET A 56 18.75 7.86 -3.60
C MET A 56 17.47 7.03 -3.68
N ILE A 57 16.65 7.06 -2.62
CA ILE A 57 15.33 6.38 -2.59
C ILE A 57 14.47 6.89 -3.74
N PRO A 58 13.96 6.05 -4.66
CA PRO A 58 13.25 6.54 -5.83
C PRO A 58 12.04 7.43 -5.50
N LEU A 59 11.79 8.43 -6.34
CA LEU A 59 10.66 9.35 -6.21
C LEU A 59 9.43 8.78 -6.93
N VAL A 60 8.35 8.58 -6.20
CA VAL A 60 7.06 8.21 -6.77
C VAL A 60 6.34 9.48 -7.23
N THR A 61 5.77 9.46 -8.44
CA THR A 61 4.92 10.53 -8.96
C THR A 61 3.61 9.98 -9.52
N ALA A 62 2.57 10.82 -9.57
CA ALA A 62 1.35 10.56 -10.32
C ALA A 62 1.25 11.61 -11.44
N GLY A 63 1.49 11.19 -12.68
CA GLY A 63 1.80 12.14 -13.75
C GLY A 63 3.06 12.95 -13.41
N ASP A 64 2.94 14.28 -13.44
CA ASP A 64 4.03 15.22 -13.15
C ASP A 64 4.08 15.68 -11.68
N SER A 65 3.18 15.18 -10.84
CA SER A 65 3.09 15.57 -9.43
C SER A 65 3.83 14.58 -8.52
N PRO A 66 4.94 14.97 -7.87
CA PRO A 66 5.64 14.13 -6.91
C PRO A 66 4.91 14.07 -5.56
N PHE A 67 5.01 12.94 -4.86
CA PHE A 67 4.43 12.77 -3.52
C PHE A 67 5.33 13.25 -2.37
N ALA A 68 6.61 13.45 -2.65
CA ALA A 68 7.60 13.96 -1.70
C ALA A 68 8.62 14.84 -2.44
N THR A 69 9.30 15.74 -1.74
CA THR A 69 10.39 16.51 -2.33
C THR A 69 11.73 15.74 -2.22
N PRO A 70 12.72 16.03 -3.08
CA PRO A 70 14.04 15.40 -2.98
C PRO A 70 14.72 15.55 -1.61
N GLN A 71 14.40 16.63 -0.89
CA GLN A 71 14.96 16.97 0.43
C GLN A 71 14.30 16.24 1.61
N GLU A 72 13.26 15.43 1.36
CA GLU A 72 12.51 14.70 2.38
C GLU A 72 12.71 13.18 2.25
N PRO A 73 13.87 12.63 2.67
CA PRO A 73 14.21 11.22 2.46
C PRO A 73 13.23 10.27 3.16
N GLU A 74 12.72 10.64 4.33
CA GLU A 74 11.74 9.83 5.06
C GLU A 74 10.41 9.73 4.30
N SER A 75 9.89 10.85 3.79
CA SER A 75 8.67 10.88 2.98
C SER A 75 8.83 10.04 1.71
N ARG A 76 9.99 10.15 1.04
CA ARG A 76 10.32 9.30 -0.13
C ARG A 76 10.28 7.82 0.21
N ALA A 77 10.91 7.41 1.32
CA ALA A 77 10.89 6.02 1.77
C ALA A 77 9.46 5.51 2.00
N ARG A 78 8.62 6.29 2.69
CA ARG A 78 7.24 5.90 2.97
C ARG A 78 6.40 5.73 1.70
N TYR A 79 6.49 6.67 0.77
CA TYR A 79 5.75 6.57 -0.49
C TYR A 79 6.28 5.47 -1.40
N PHE A 80 7.59 5.26 -1.44
CA PHE A 80 8.17 4.16 -2.21
C PHE A 80 7.74 2.79 -1.64
N GLN A 81 7.80 2.62 -0.32
CA GLN A 81 7.31 1.40 0.34
C GLN A 81 5.80 1.19 0.12
N ALA A 82 5.01 2.25 0.16
CA ALA A 82 3.58 2.18 -0.14
C ALA A 82 3.33 1.76 -1.61
N PHE A 83 4.13 2.26 -2.54
CA PHE A 83 4.08 1.85 -3.94
C PHE A 83 4.41 0.36 -4.12
N GLU A 84 5.48 -0.12 -3.49
CA GLU A 84 5.86 -1.54 -3.53
C GLU A 84 4.73 -2.42 -2.97
N SER A 85 4.17 -2.04 -1.82
CA SER A 85 3.02 -2.74 -1.23
C SER A 85 1.81 -2.79 -2.17
N LEU A 86 1.51 -1.72 -2.91
CA LEU A 86 0.43 -1.73 -3.91
C LEU A 86 0.72 -2.64 -5.10
N CYS A 87 1.99 -2.79 -5.50
CA CYS A 87 2.42 -3.73 -6.52
C CYS A 87 2.26 -5.18 -6.02
N ASP A 88 2.73 -5.46 -4.81
CA ASP A 88 2.63 -6.80 -4.18
C ASP A 88 1.18 -7.24 -3.99
N ARG A 89 0.29 -6.30 -3.69
CA ARG A 89 -1.16 -6.52 -3.58
C ARG A 89 -1.87 -6.65 -4.93
N GLY A 90 -1.16 -6.45 -6.05
CA GLY A 90 -1.73 -6.53 -7.39
C GLY A 90 -2.70 -5.38 -7.74
N TYR A 91 -2.61 -4.24 -7.05
CA TYR A 91 -3.38 -3.04 -7.37
C TYR A 91 -2.69 -2.15 -8.41
N VAL A 92 -1.37 -2.24 -8.48
CA VAL A 92 -0.54 -1.52 -9.43
C VAL A 92 0.26 -2.56 -10.22
N GLN A 93 0.41 -2.36 -11.52
CA GLN A 93 1.20 -3.22 -12.38
C GLN A 93 2.12 -2.40 -13.28
N TYR A 94 3.27 -2.96 -13.60
CA TYR A 94 4.20 -2.39 -14.56
C TYR A 94 3.55 -2.29 -15.95
N GLN A 95 3.77 -1.16 -16.64
CA GLN A 95 3.33 -0.95 -18.01
C GLN A 95 4.53 -0.78 -18.95
N SER A 96 5.37 0.24 -18.72
CA SER A 96 6.54 0.54 -19.57
C SER A 96 7.41 1.64 -18.94
N GLU A 97 8.74 1.62 -19.12
CA GLU A 97 9.63 2.77 -18.84
C GLU A 97 9.41 3.43 -17.46
N ALA A 98 9.41 2.61 -16.39
CA ALA A 98 9.11 3.03 -15.02
C ALA A 98 7.71 3.65 -14.80
N SER A 99 6.79 3.47 -15.75
CA SER A 99 5.37 3.77 -15.62
C SER A 99 4.58 2.54 -15.21
N PHE A 100 3.65 2.77 -14.29
CA PHE A 100 2.82 1.75 -13.67
C PHE A 100 1.35 2.18 -13.76
N ALA A 101 0.48 1.24 -14.10
CA ALA A 101 -0.95 1.48 -14.21
C ALA A 101 -1.70 0.78 -13.08
N LEU A 102 -2.88 1.31 -12.73
CA LEU A 102 -3.79 0.57 -11.87
C LEU A 102 -4.33 -0.66 -12.61
N THR A 103 -4.40 -1.77 -11.90
CA THR A 103 -5.12 -2.95 -12.37
C THR A 103 -6.63 -2.72 -12.23
N TRP A 104 -7.44 -3.65 -12.73
CA TRP A 104 -8.89 -3.61 -12.51
C TRP A 104 -9.25 -3.49 -11.02
N ASP A 105 -8.60 -4.29 -10.17
CA ASP A 105 -8.82 -4.27 -8.73
C ASP A 105 -8.30 -2.98 -8.09
N GLY A 106 -7.17 -2.43 -8.58
CA GLY A 106 -6.65 -1.13 -8.17
C GLY A 106 -7.63 0.01 -8.44
N VAL A 107 -8.24 0.05 -9.63
CA VAL A 107 -9.27 1.05 -10.00
C VAL A 107 -10.50 0.90 -9.10
N ALA A 108 -11.01 -0.33 -8.92
CA ALA A 108 -12.15 -0.59 -8.06
C ALA A 108 -11.87 -0.14 -6.61
N ARG A 109 -10.67 -0.40 -6.12
CA ARG A 109 -10.22 -0.01 -4.78
C ARG A 109 -10.10 1.51 -4.64
N ALA A 110 -9.46 2.18 -5.59
CA ALA A 110 -9.31 3.65 -5.60
C ALA A 110 -10.67 4.36 -5.61
N ARG A 111 -11.66 3.83 -6.33
CA ARG A 111 -13.04 4.35 -6.34
C ARG A 111 -13.72 4.19 -4.98
N LYS A 112 -13.61 3.02 -4.34
CA LYS A 112 -14.16 2.79 -3.00
C LYS A 112 -13.54 3.73 -1.97
N VAL A 113 -12.23 3.93 -2.05
CA VAL A 113 -11.49 4.87 -1.20
C VAL A 113 -11.98 6.31 -1.38
N THR A 114 -12.26 6.72 -2.62
CA THR A 114 -12.73 8.08 -2.93
C THR A 114 -14.20 8.28 -2.55
N ALA A 115 -15.02 7.24 -2.66
CA ALA A 115 -16.44 7.25 -2.31
C ALA A 115 -16.67 7.22 -0.79
N ASN A 116 -15.87 6.45 -0.05
CA ASN A 116 -15.87 6.43 1.42
C ASN A 116 -15.12 7.65 1.98
N LYS A 117 -15.49 8.85 1.52
CA LYS A 117 -15.20 10.08 2.26
C LYS A 117 -16.05 10.04 3.53
N GLU A 118 -15.50 9.49 4.60
CA GLU A 118 -15.98 9.73 5.95
C GLU A 118 -14.78 9.73 6.90
N PRO A 119 -14.85 10.52 7.98
CA PRO A 119 -14.84 11.98 8.06
C PRO A 119 -13.43 12.57 8.18
#